data_AF-A0A7C2W9V7-F1
#
_entry.id   AF-A0A7C2W9V7-F1
#
_cell.length_a   1.000
_cell.length_b   1.000
_cell.length_c   1.000
_cell.angle_alpha   90.00
_cell.angle_beta   90.00
_cell.angle_gamma   90.00
#
_symmetry.space_group_name_H-M   'P 1'
#
loop_
_entity.id
_entity.type
_entity.pdbx_description
1 polymer ?
#
loop_
_entity_poly.entity_id
_entity_poly.type
_entity_poly.pdbx_seq_one_letter_code
_entity_poly.pdbx_strand_id
1 'polypeptide(L)'
;WAGARVLYLTTLGRRTGRPHRIEIWFAVDGGRLYLLSGGRDRSDWVRNIQVNPRVTVELGGETHSGVARILEEGTPQDQRARALLVRKYRTTEDDLADWGRRSLAVVIEFPGEAPNQPQASSG
;
A
#
# COMPACT_ATOMS: atom_id res chain seq x y z
N TRP A 1 -10.34 8.80 1.89
CA TRP A 1 -9.59 7.60 2.34
C TRP A 1 -9.41 7.45 3.86
N ALA A 2 -9.54 8.51 4.69
CA ALA A 2 -9.01 8.53 6.07
C ALA A 2 -9.63 7.52 7.07
N GLY A 3 -10.84 7.00 6.82
CA GLY A 3 -11.51 6.07 7.76
C GLY A 3 -11.21 4.58 7.54
N ALA A 4 -10.65 4.19 6.39
CA ALA A 4 -10.45 2.78 6.07
C ALA A 4 -9.18 2.19 6.70
N ARG A 5 -9.30 0.96 7.22
CA ARG A 5 -8.19 0.22 7.84
C ARG A 5 -7.50 -0.77 6.91
N VAL A 6 -8.15 -1.18 5.84
CA VAL A 6 -7.59 -2.08 4.82
C VAL A 6 -7.91 -1.53 3.44
N LEU A 7 -7.14 -1.95 2.45
CA LEU A 7 -7.49 -1.83 1.05
C LEU A 7 -7.42 -3.20 0.38
N TYR A 8 -8.10 -3.34 -0.75
CA TYR A 8 -7.90 -4.47 -1.62
C TYR A 8 -6.98 -4.09 -2.77
N LEU A 9 -5.89 -4.82 -2.91
CA LEU A 9 -4.93 -4.66 -4.00
C LEU A 9 -5.14 -5.79 -5.00
N THR A 10 -5.37 -5.44 -6.27
CA THR A 10 -5.40 -6.40 -7.37
C THR A 10 -4.19 -6.19 -8.28
N THR A 11 -3.42 -7.25 -8.45
CA THR A 11 -2.26 -7.34 -9.36
C THR A 11 -2.57 -8.33 -10.49
N LEU A 12 -1.80 -8.31 -11.58
CA LEU A 12 -1.89 -9.36 -12.60
C LEU A 12 -0.84 -10.44 -12.32
N GLY A 13 -1.28 -11.70 -12.25
CA GLY A 13 -0.40 -12.85 -12.03
C GLY A 13 0.66 -12.94 -13.11
N ARG A 14 1.94 -12.76 -12.75
CA ARG A 14 3.07 -12.67 -13.70
C ARG A 14 3.21 -13.87 -14.66
N ARG A 15 2.69 -15.04 -14.28
CA ARG A 15 2.72 -16.26 -15.10
C ARG A 15 1.40 -16.54 -15.84
N THR A 16 0.28 -16.07 -15.30
CA THR A 16 -1.05 -16.49 -15.74
C THR A 16 -1.84 -15.36 -16.40
N GLY A 17 -1.43 -14.10 -16.22
CA GLY A 17 -2.19 -12.91 -16.61
C GLY A 17 -3.49 -12.71 -15.82
N ARG A 18 -3.85 -13.61 -14.90
CA ARG A 18 -5.12 -13.55 -14.16
C ARG A 18 -5.05 -12.55 -13.00
N PRO A 19 -6.16 -11.87 -12.65
CA PRO A 19 -6.22 -11.04 -11.46
C PRO A 19 -5.86 -11.82 -10.19
N HIS A 20 -5.01 -11.23 -9.35
CA HIS A 20 -4.64 -11.72 -8.03
C HIS A 20 -4.92 -10.63 -7.01
N ARG A 21 -5.95 -10.85 -6.18
CA ARG A 21 -6.46 -9.90 -5.19
C ARG A 21 -6.02 -10.28 -3.79
N ILE A 22 -5.57 -9.30 -3.02
CA ILE A 22 -5.23 -9.42 -1.59
C ILE A 22 -5.91 -8.32 -0.79
N GLU A 23 -6.11 -8.56 0.50
CA GLU A 23 -6.41 -7.52 1.50
C GLU A 23 -5.12 -7.14 2.22
N ILE A 24 -4.87 -5.83 2.41
CA ILE A 24 -3.63 -5.36 3.03
C ILE A 24 -3.80 -4.04 3.79
N TRP A 25 -3.01 -3.86 4.84
CA TRP A 25 -2.88 -2.60 5.56
C TRP A 25 -2.16 -1.54 4.74
N PHE A 26 -2.54 -0.28 4.95
CA PHE A 26 -2.01 0.83 4.16
C PHE A 26 -1.95 2.13 4.96
N ALA A 27 -1.10 3.05 4.51
CA ALA A 27 -1.11 4.45 4.92
C ALA A 27 -1.23 5.37 3.72
N VAL A 28 -1.74 6.57 3.97
CA VAL A 28 -1.85 7.65 2.99
C VAL A 28 -0.86 8.74 3.38
N ASP A 29 -0.11 9.26 2.42
CA ASP A 29 0.69 10.48 2.59
C ASP A 29 0.91 11.14 1.23
N GLY A 30 0.52 12.42 1.10
CA GLY A 30 0.70 13.20 -0.14
C GLY A 30 0.03 12.61 -1.39
N GLY A 31 -1.18 12.06 -1.27
CA GLY A 31 -1.90 11.45 -2.41
C GLY A 31 -1.38 10.09 -2.85
N ARG A 32 -0.45 9.49 -2.09
CA ARG A 32 0.11 8.16 -2.34
C ARG A 32 -0.37 7.17 -1.29
N LEU A 33 -0.40 5.89 -1.66
CA LEU A 33 -0.60 4.79 -0.71
C LEU A 33 0.71 4.06 -0.45
N TYR A 34 0.94 3.69 0.80
CA TYR A 34 2.10 2.94 1.23
C TYR A 34 1.67 1.62 1.85
N LEU A 35 2.33 0.54 1.43
CA LEU A 35 2.09 -0.84 1.85
C LEU A 35 3.37 -1.44 2.41
N LEU A 36 3.25 -2.40 3.33
CA LEU A 36 4.36 -3.23 3.79
C LEU A 36 4.08 -4.71 3.53
N SER A 37 5.01 -5.38 2.86
CA SER A 37 5.01 -6.82 2.67
C SER A 37 5.84 -7.50 3.75
N GLY A 38 5.20 -8.14 4.73
CA GLY A 38 5.89 -8.98 5.72
C GLY A 38 6.58 -10.20 5.09
N GLY A 39 6.02 -10.73 4.00
CA GLY A 39 6.64 -11.78 3.17
C GLY A 39 7.74 -11.26 2.24
N ARG A 40 8.03 -9.95 2.27
CA ARG A 40 8.94 -9.23 1.37
C ARG A 40 8.68 -9.56 -0.11
N ASP A 41 9.73 -9.82 -0.86
CA ASP A 41 9.76 -10.22 -2.27
C ASP A 41 9.28 -11.66 -2.51
N ARG A 42 8.96 -12.41 -1.44
CA ARG A 42 8.35 -13.74 -1.57
C ARG A 42 6.84 -13.71 -1.76
N SER A 43 6.19 -12.60 -1.48
CA SER A 43 4.75 -12.43 -1.69
C SER A 43 4.43 -12.34 -3.18
N ASP A 44 3.43 -13.07 -3.64
CA ASP A 44 3.10 -13.13 -5.06
C ASP A 44 2.69 -11.77 -5.64
N TRP A 45 1.95 -10.95 -4.88
CA TRP A 45 1.62 -9.60 -5.30
C TRP A 45 2.86 -8.72 -5.51
N VAL A 46 3.92 -8.87 -4.70
CA VAL A 46 5.19 -8.15 -4.87
C VAL A 46 5.90 -8.61 -6.14
N ARG A 47 5.97 -9.92 -6.37
CA ARG A 47 6.55 -10.48 -7.60
C ARG A 47 5.76 -10.10 -8.84
N ASN A 48 4.45 -9.94 -8.72
CA ASN A 48 3.59 -9.50 -9.80
C ASN A 48 3.88 -8.04 -10.16
N ILE A 49 3.96 -7.12 -9.18
CA ILE A 49 4.24 -5.70 -9.46
C ILE A 49 5.65 -5.46 -10.02
N GLN A 50 6.62 -6.32 -9.70
CA GLN A 50 7.96 -6.27 -10.31
C GLN A 50 7.93 -6.49 -11.82
N VAL A 51 6.97 -7.29 -12.31
CA VAL A 51 6.80 -7.57 -13.74
C VAL A 51 5.82 -6.59 -14.40
N ASN A 52 4.72 -6.29 -13.73
CA ASN A 52 3.73 -5.32 -14.20
C ASN A 52 3.29 -4.41 -13.05
N PRO A 53 3.74 -3.14 -13.02
CA PRO A 53 3.47 -2.25 -11.90
C PRO A 53 2.03 -1.72 -11.89
N ARG A 54 1.21 -1.96 -12.92
CA ARG A 54 -0.18 -1.51 -12.96
C ARG A 54 -1.02 -2.32 -11.99
N VAL A 55 -1.73 -1.63 -11.11
CA VAL A 55 -2.55 -2.23 -10.07
C VAL A 55 -3.92 -1.57 -10.00
N THR A 56 -4.90 -2.31 -9.50
CA THR A 56 -6.20 -1.77 -9.11
C THR A 56 -6.28 -1.77 -7.59
N VAL A 57 -6.66 -0.64 -7.01
CA VAL A 57 -6.89 -0.47 -5.58
C VAL A 57 -8.36 -0.24 -5.34
N GLU A 58 -8.96 -0.99 -4.44
CA GLU A 58 -10.30 -0.71 -3.93
C GLU A 58 -10.20 -0.26 -2.47
N LEU A 59 -10.74 0.93 -2.19
CA LEU A 59 -10.61 1.60 -0.90
C LEU A 59 -11.85 2.44 -0.61
N GLY A 60 -12.55 2.14 0.49
CA GLY A 60 -13.73 2.90 0.88
C GLY A 60 -14.90 2.79 -0.11
N GLY A 61 -15.00 1.68 -0.85
CA GLY A 61 -16.01 1.46 -1.89
C GLY A 61 -15.66 2.05 -3.25
N GLU A 62 -14.57 2.82 -3.36
CA GLU A 62 -14.09 3.38 -4.61
C GLU A 62 -12.96 2.52 -5.21
N THR A 63 -12.87 2.49 -6.54
CA THR A 63 -11.85 1.75 -7.28
C THR A 63 -10.96 2.70 -8.05
N HIS A 64 -9.65 2.59 -7.85
CA HIS A 64 -8.63 3.45 -8.44
C HIS A 64 -7.60 2.62 -9.21
N SER A 65 -7.14 3.13 -10.36
CA SER A 65 -6.05 2.53 -11.13
C SER A 65 -4.74 3.21 -10.76
N GLY A 66 -3.76 2.45 -10.27
CA GLY A 66 -2.49 2.97 -9.79
C GLY A 66 -1.27 2.30 -10.40
N VAL A 67 -0.10 2.86 -10.11
CA VAL A 67 1.21 2.33 -10.45
C VAL A 67 1.97 2.06 -9.17
N ALA A 68 2.31 0.79 -8.93
CA ALA A 68 3.05 0.33 -7.76
C ALA A 68 4.56 0.31 -8.02
N ARG A 69 5.35 0.70 -7.02
CA ARG A 69 6.81 0.65 -7.05
C ARG A 69 7.37 0.19 -5.71
N ILE A 70 8.32 -0.73 -5.76
CA ILE A 70 9.09 -1.13 -4.58
C ILE A 70 10.02 0.03 -4.20
N LEU A 71 10.02 0.40 -2.92
CA LEU A 71 10.92 1.41 -2.40
C LEU A 71 12.29 0.80 -2.11
N GLU A 72 13.33 1.55 -2.45
CA GLU A 72 14.69 1.20 -2.06
C GLU A 72 14.87 1.37 -0.55
N GLU A 73 15.46 0.36 0.08
CA GLU A 73 15.63 0.31 1.54
C GLU A 73 16.53 1.43 2.04
N GLY A 74 16.14 2.02 3.17
CA GLY A 74 16.92 3.09 3.80
C GLY A 74 16.71 4.48 3.19
N THR A 75 16.02 4.59 2.04
CA THR A 75 15.64 5.90 1.50
C THR A 75 14.67 6.63 2.43
N PRO A 76 14.61 7.98 2.40
CA PRO A 76 13.65 8.73 3.20
C PRO A 76 12.18 8.30 2.96
N GLN A 77 11.85 7.91 1.72
CA GLN A 77 10.51 7.45 1.37
C GLN A 77 10.20 6.07 2.00
N ASP A 78 11.15 5.15 2.01
CA ASP A 78 11.04 3.85 2.69
C ASP A 78 10.85 4.03 4.21
N GLN A 79 11.71 4.84 4.84
CA GLN A 79 11.61 5.15 6.27
C GLN A 79 10.26 5.78 6.62
N ARG A 80 9.78 6.71 5.78
CA ARG A 80 8.47 7.34 5.93
C ARG A 80 7.35 6.32 5.84
N ALA A 81 7.35 5.44 4.83
CA ALA A 81 6.35 4.39 4.67
C ALA A 81 6.25 3.49 5.90
N ARG A 82 7.39 3.03 6.43
CA ARG A 82 7.47 2.20 7.64
C ARG A 82 6.89 2.92 8.86
N ALA A 83 7.35 4.15 9.09
CA ALA A 83 6.88 4.96 10.22
C ALA A 83 5.37 5.24 10.15
N LEU A 84 4.83 5.47 8.96
CA LEU A 84 3.39 5.69 8.76
C LEU A 84 2.57 4.45 9.11
N LEU A 85 2.93 3.25 8.61
CA LEU A 85 2.19 2.03 8.94
C LEU A 85 2.32 1.65 10.40
N VAL A 86 3.55 1.63 10.94
CA VAL A 86 3.76 1.28 12.36
C VAL A 86 2.94 2.21 13.25
N ARG A 87 3.00 3.53 13.02
CA ARG A 87 2.21 4.49 13.81
C ARG A 87 0.70 4.26 13.68
N LYS A 88 0.21 3.90 12.49
CA LYS A 88 -1.24 3.73 12.23
C LYS A 88 -1.81 2.46 12.87
N TYR A 89 -1.02 1.39 12.95
CA TYR A 89 -1.53 0.07 13.35
C TYR A 89 -1.01 -0.46 14.68
N ARG A 90 0.06 0.13 15.26
CA ARG A 90 0.54 -0.27 16.59
C ARG A 90 -0.57 -0.17 17.64
N THR A 91 -0.55 -1.05 18.61
CA THR A 91 -1.40 -1.00 19.80
C THR A 91 -0.54 -0.88 21.05
N THR A 92 -1.16 -0.97 22.21
CA THR A 92 -0.47 -1.10 23.50
C THR A 92 0.20 -2.45 23.67
N GLU A 93 -0.34 -3.50 23.04
CA GLU A 93 0.12 -4.88 23.13
C GLU A 93 1.15 -5.25 22.05
N ASP A 94 1.07 -4.61 20.87
CA ASP A 94 1.97 -4.87 19.74
C ASP A 94 2.48 -3.56 19.12
N ASP A 95 3.78 -3.28 19.29
CA ASP A 95 4.41 -2.06 18.78
C ASP A 95 4.72 -2.11 17.29
N LEU A 96 4.66 -3.30 16.66
CA LEU A 96 4.95 -3.57 15.26
C LEU A 96 6.33 -3.09 14.77
N ALA A 97 7.28 -2.78 15.66
CA ALA A 97 8.56 -2.19 15.30
C ALA A 97 9.43 -3.18 14.49
N ASP A 98 9.51 -4.44 14.92
CA ASP A 98 10.27 -5.47 14.19
C ASP A 98 9.62 -5.79 12.83
N TRP A 99 8.30 -5.97 12.81
CA TRP A 99 7.55 -6.18 11.57
C TRP A 99 7.76 -5.03 10.58
N GLY A 100 7.65 -3.79 11.05
CA GLY A 100 7.85 -2.59 10.26
C GLY A 100 9.27 -2.50 9.69
N ARG A 101 10.30 -2.89 10.47
CA ARG A 101 11.71 -2.92 10.06
C ARG A 101 12.01 -4.01 9.04
N ARG A 102 11.39 -5.20 9.16
CA ARG A 102 11.72 -6.37 8.33
C ARG A 102 10.90 -6.47 7.05
N SER A 103 9.81 -5.72 6.94
CA SER A 103 8.94 -5.74 5.77
C SER A 103 9.59 -5.05 4.55
N LEU A 104 9.08 -5.34 3.36
CA LEU A 104 9.42 -4.61 2.14
C LEU A 104 8.36 -3.53 1.87
N ALA A 105 8.79 -2.29 1.63
CA ALA A 105 7.88 -1.18 1.40
C ALA A 105 7.54 -0.99 -0.07
N VAL A 106 6.27 -0.73 -0.34
CA VAL A 106 5.75 -0.43 -1.68
C VAL A 106 4.97 0.87 -1.62
N VAL A 107 5.14 1.72 -2.63
CA VAL A 107 4.32 2.91 -2.87
C VAL A 107 3.41 2.67 -4.06
N ILE A 108 2.17 3.18 -4.01
CA ILE A 108 1.25 3.26 -5.14
C ILE A 108 0.95 4.72 -5.40
N GLU A 109 1.13 5.12 -6.66
CA GLU A 109 0.83 6.45 -7.17
C GLU A 109 -0.31 6.38 -8.19
N PHE A 110 -1.15 7.41 -8.25
CA PHE A 110 -2.34 7.47 -9.11
C PHE A 110 -2.16 8.56 -10.18
N PRO A 111 -1.52 8.23 -11.32
CA PRO A 111 -1.33 9.20 -12.39
C PRO A 111 -2.69 9.60 -12.99
N GLY A 112 -3.01 10.89 -12.92
CA GLY A 112 -4.24 11.46 -13.49
C GLY A 112 -5.40 11.66 -12.49
N GLU A 113 -5.23 11.26 -11.24
CA GLU A 113 -6.20 11.52 -10.18
C GLU A 113 -5.69 12.67 -9.30
N ALA A 114 -6.34 13.84 -9.35
CA ALA A 114 -6.03 14.93 -8.43
C ALA A 114 -6.28 14.42 -6.99
N PRO A 115 -5.43 14.77 -6.00
CA PRO A 115 -5.62 14.29 -4.64
C PRO A 115 -6.99 14.73 -4.12
N ASN A 116 -7.90 13.76 -3.97
CA ASN A 116 -9.23 14.00 -3.46
C ASN A 116 -9.08 14.48 -2.00
N GLN A 117 -9.33 15.78 -1.76
CA GLN A 117 -9.31 16.36 -0.41
C GLN A 117 -10.38 15.65 0.43
N PRO A 118 -10.15 15.44 1.75
CA PRO A 118 -11.18 14.90 2.61
C PRO A 118 -12.40 15.84 2.57
N GLN A 119 -13.52 15.35 2.07
CA GLN A 119 -14.79 16.05 2.21
C GLN A 119 -15.08 16.19 3.71
N ALA A 120 -15.15 17.43 4.18
CA ALA A 120 -15.59 17.75 5.52
C ALA A 120 -17.00 17.18 5.68
N SER A 121 -17.15 16.20 6.57
CA SER A 121 -18.47 15.74 7.00
C SER A 121 -19.17 16.92 7.67
N SER A 122 -20.19 17.44 7.00
CA SER A 122 -21.22 18.24 7.64
C SER A 122 -22.20 17.28 8.30
N GLY A 123 -22.39 17.42 9.61
CA GLY A 123 -23.32 16.64 10.42
C GLY A 123 -23.17 17.01 11.89
#